data_AF-A0A0D6ZB58-F1
#
_entry.id   AF-A0A0D6ZB58-F1
#
_cell.length_a   1.000
_cell.length_b   1.000
_cell.length_c   1.000
_cell.angle_alpha   90.00
_cell.angle_beta   90.00
_cell.angle_gamma   90.00
#
_symmetry.space_group_name_H-M   'P 1'
#
loop_
_entity.id
_entity.type
_entity.pdbx_description
1 polymer ?
#
loop_
_entity_poly.entity_id
_entity_poly.type
_entity_poly.pdbx_seq_one_letter_code
_entity_poly.pdbx_strand_id
1 'polypeptide(L)' 'MDLTKNSSENVDYMIEKIKEKLNVMNLGAIKSTHFDGEMYEELKEIYDMIMRKNTFSPNEMQAIAEELGNLRKR' A
#
# COMPACT_ATOMS: atom_id res chain seq x y z
N MET A 1 16.68 -0.20 4.10
CA MET A 1 15.53 0.69 3.87
C MET A 1 14.90 1.01 5.21
N ASP A 2 14.60 2.27 5.48
CA ASP A 2 14.06 2.72 6.78
C ASP A 2 12.66 3.28 6.55
N LEU A 3 11.63 2.44 6.76
CA LEU A 3 10.22 2.78 6.56
C LEU A 3 9.65 3.70 7.66
N THR A 4 10.47 4.18 8.60
CA THR A 4 10.04 5.23 9.56
C THR A 4 10.16 6.64 8.97
N LYS A 5 10.79 6.75 7.80
CA LYS A 5 10.98 8.03 7.11
C LYS A 5 9.99 8.17 5.98
N ASN A 6 9.21 9.23 5.99
CA ASN A 6 8.40 9.56 4.83
C ASN A 6 9.32 9.94 3.65
N SER A 7 9.37 9.08 2.64
CA SER A 7 10.12 9.30 1.41
C SER A 7 9.41 8.64 0.23
N SER A 8 9.55 9.22 -0.95
CA SER A 8 8.96 8.67 -2.17
C SER A 8 9.45 7.24 -2.47
N GLU A 9 10.73 6.97 -2.22
CA GLU A 9 11.32 5.63 -2.35
C GLU A 9 10.64 4.61 -1.42
N ASN A 10 10.33 5.02 -0.19
CA ASN A 10 9.62 4.16 0.75
C ASN A 10 8.17 3.89 0.34
N VAL A 11 7.49 4.90 -0.21
CA VAL A 11 6.15 4.72 -0.77
C VAL A 11 6.17 3.72 -1.93
N ASP A 12 7.08 3.91 -2.88
CA ASP A 12 7.18 3.05 -4.05
C ASP A 12 7.49 1.60 -3.64
N TYR A 13 8.39 1.40 -2.69
CA TYR A 13 8.69 0.07 -2.16
C TYR A 13 7.48 -0.60 -1.49
N MET A 14 6.74 0.11 -0.64
CA MET A 14 5.56 -0.45 0.02
C MET A 14 4.50 -0.86 -1.02
N ILE A 15 4.25 -0.02 -2.03
CA ILE A 15 3.31 -0.32 -3.11
C ILE A 15 3.74 -1.56 -3.90
N GLU A 16 5.01 -1.67 -4.27
CA GLU A 16 5.52 -2.83 -5.00
C GLU A 16 5.38 -4.12 -4.18
N LYS A 17 5.69 -4.07 -2.88
CA LYS A 17 5.52 -5.23 -2.01
C LYS A 17 4.07 -5.63 -1.81
N ILE A 18 3.16 -4.68 -1.72
CA ILE A 18 1.72 -4.95 -1.68
C ILE A 18 1.26 -5.63 -2.98
N LYS A 19 1.70 -5.14 -4.15
CA LYS A 19 1.41 -5.75 -5.46
C LYS A 19 1.89 -7.19 -5.54
N GLU A 20 3.15 -7.43 -5.16
CA GLU A 20 3.75 -8.76 -5.14
C GLU A 20 2.94 -9.71 -4.23
N LYS A 21 2.60 -9.25 -3.02
CA LYS A 21 1.95 -10.09 -2.01
C LYS A 21 0.51 -10.44 -2.36
N LEU A 22 -0.23 -9.50 -2.94
CA LEU A 22 -1.62 -9.69 -3.31
C LEU A 22 -1.79 -10.20 -4.76
N ASN A 23 -0.68 -10.30 -5.52
CA ASN A 23 -0.65 -10.67 -6.93
C ASN A 23 -1.61 -9.82 -7.80
N VAL A 24 -1.70 -8.52 -7.52
CA VAL A 24 -2.58 -7.57 -8.23
C VAL A 24 -1.74 -6.61 -9.06
N MET A 25 -1.81 -6.78 -10.38
CA MET A 25 -1.13 -5.90 -11.35
C MET A 25 -1.79 -4.53 -11.49
N ASN A 26 -3.07 -4.40 -11.13
CA ASN A 26 -3.87 -3.20 -11.37
C ASN A 26 -3.69 -2.08 -10.32
N LEU A 27 -2.85 -2.27 -9.31
CA LEU A 27 -2.53 -1.21 -8.33
C LEU A 27 -1.60 -0.12 -8.91
N GLY A 28 -1.14 -0.27 -10.17
CA GLY A 28 -0.14 0.59 -10.83
C GLY A 28 -0.51 2.07 -11.03
N ALA A 29 -1.68 2.52 -10.59
CA ALA A 29 -2.08 3.92 -10.69
C ALA A 29 -1.66 4.78 -9.47
N ILE A 30 -1.11 4.16 -8.43
CA ILE A 30 -0.64 4.85 -7.23
C ILE A 30 0.80 5.32 -7.48
N LYS A 31 1.06 6.63 -7.47
CA LYS A 31 2.41 7.19 -7.57
C LYS A 31 2.82 7.83 -6.25
N SER A 32 4.07 7.65 -5.84
CA SER A 32 4.66 8.24 -4.64
C SER A 32 4.52 9.75 -4.53
N THR A 33 4.41 10.46 -5.66
CA THR A 33 4.19 11.92 -5.70
C THR A 33 2.83 12.38 -5.17
N HIS A 34 1.86 11.47 -4.97
CA HIS A 34 0.54 11.80 -4.42
C HIS A 34 0.46 11.63 -2.91
N PHE A 35 1.56 11.23 -2.24
CA PHE A 35 1.54 10.94 -0.81
C PHE A 35 2.13 12.11 -0.02
N ASP A 36 1.39 12.54 0.99
CA ASP A 36 1.88 13.44 2.02
C ASP A 36 2.26 12.68 3.30
N GLY A 37 2.44 13.43 4.40
CA GLY A 37 2.72 12.92 5.74
C GLY A 37 1.72 11.87 6.22
N GLU A 38 0.43 12.20 6.15
CA GLU A 38 -0.66 11.40 6.71
C GLU A 38 -0.92 10.17 5.85
N MET A 39 -0.91 10.34 4.53
CA MET A 39 -1.09 9.23 3.59
C MET A 39 0.03 8.19 3.69
N TYR A 40 1.24 8.60 4.07
CA TYR A 40 2.36 7.68 4.27
C TYR A 40 2.14 6.76 5.47
N GLU A 41 1.69 7.31 6.60
CA GLU A 41 1.41 6.51 7.80
C GLU A 41 0.27 5.52 7.51
N GLU A 42 -0.80 5.96 6.85
CA GLU A 42 -1.90 5.06 6.43
C GLU A 42 -1.40 3.95 5.49
N LEU A 43 -0.59 4.29 4.48
CA LEU A 43 0.00 3.30 3.59
C LEU A 43 0.87 2.29 4.35
N LYS A 44 1.65 2.76 5.32
CA LYS A 44 2.53 1.93 6.14
C LYS A 44 1.73 0.99 7.03
N GLU A 45 0.61 1.44 7.62
CA GLU A 45 -0.29 0.56 8.38
C GLU A 45 -0.88 -0.55 7.51
N ILE A 46 -1.35 -0.22 6.31
CA ILE A 46 -1.86 -1.18 5.33
C ILE A 46 -0.76 -2.18 4.94
N TYR A 47 0.44 -1.68 4.64
CA TYR A 47 1.61 -2.49 4.33
C TYR A 47 1.95 -3.47 5.46
N ASP A 48 2.05 -2.98 6.70
CA ASP A 48 2.40 -3.78 7.87
C ASP A 48 1.34 -4.87 8.12
N MET A 49 0.05 -4.55 7.95
CA MET A 49 -1.04 -5.52 8.02
C MET A 49 -0.88 -6.63 6.97
N ILE A 50 -0.60 -6.25 5.72
CA ILE A 50 -0.49 -7.18 4.60
C ILE A 50 0.71 -8.12 4.77
N MET A 51 1.86 -7.57 5.20
CA MET A 51 3.08 -8.36 5.36
C MET A 51 3.00 -9.37 6.50
N ARG A 52 2.22 -9.09 7.56
CA ARG A 52 2.01 -10.01 8.68
C ARG A 52 1.19 -11.25 8.32
N LYS A 53 0.44 -11.22 7.21
CA LYS A 53 -0.47 -12.30 6.82
C LYS A 53 0.07 -13.07 5.61
N ASN A 54 -0.17 -14.38 5.59
CA ASN A 54 0.31 -15.27 4.53
C ASN A 54 -0.67 -15.39 3.37
N THR A 55 -1.97 -15.40 3.66
CA THR A 55 -3.04 -15.59 2.69
C THR A 55 -4.19 -14.63 2.99
N PHE A 56 -4.92 -14.25 1.94
CA PHE A 56 -6.08 -13.38 2.03
C PHE A 56 -7.27 -14.06 1.38
N SER A 57 -8.43 -13.92 2.00
CA SER A 57 -9.69 -14.28 1.36
C SER A 57 -10.04 -13.26 0.26
N PRO A 58 -10.93 -13.61 -0.69
CA PRO A 58 -11.36 -12.68 -1.73
C PRO A 58 -11.94 -11.36 -1.19
N ASN A 59 -12.73 -11.43 -0.11
CA ASN A 59 -13.32 -10.24 0.51
C ASN A 59 -12.25 -9.31 1.10
N GLU A 60 -11.20 -9.86 1.69
CA GLU A 60 -10.09 -9.07 2.22
C GLU A 60 -9.28 -8.42 1.11
N MET A 61 -9.01 -9.15 0.02
CA MET A 61 -8.35 -8.57 -1.15
C MET A 61 -9.15 -7.40 -1.71
N GLN A 62 -10.49 -7.52 -1.75
CA GLN A 62 -11.37 -6.45 -2.20
C GLN A 62 -11.35 -5.24 -1.26
N ALA A 63 -11.45 -5.46 0.05
CA ALA A 63 -11.39 -4.39 1.05
C ALA A 63 -10.05 -3.62 0.97
N ILE A 64 -8.93 -4.34 0.86
CA ILE A 64 -7.59 -3.73 0.72
C ILE A 64 -7.50 -2.92 -0.57
N ALA A 65 -8.03 -3.44 -1.69
CA ALA A 65 -8.03 -2.73 -2.96
C ALA A 65 -8.87 -1.44 -2.90
N GLU A 66 -10.02 -1.46 -2.21
CA GLU A 66 -10.84 -0.27 -1.98
C GLU A 66 -10.13 0.75 -1.09
N GLU A 67 -9.47 0.31 -0.03
CA GLU A 67 -8.73 1.17 0.89
C GLU A 67 -7.56 1.88 0.19
N LEU A 68 -6.75 1.14 -0.58
CA LEU A 68 -5.70 1.71 -1.43
C LEU A 68 -6.26 2.65 -2.50
N GLY A 69 -7.43 2.34 -3.04
CA GLY A 69 -8.14 3.19 -4.00
C GLY A 69 -8.66 4.50 -3.39
N ASN A 70 -9.09 4.46 -2.14
CA ASN A 70 -9.54 5.62 -1.37
C ASN A 70 -8.36 6.48 -0.93
N LEU A 71 -7.25 5.87 -0.53
CA LEU A 71 -6.02 6.57 -0.19
C LEU A 71 -5.58 7.48 -1.35
N ARG A 72 -5.63 6.99 -2.59
CA ARG A 72 -5.33 7.78 -3.80
C ARG A 72 -6.27 8.98 -4.03
N LYS A 73 -7.50 8.94 -3.53
CA LYS A 73 -8.52 9.98 -3.79
C LYS A 73 -8.49 11.12 -2.77
N ARG A 74 -7.78 10.94 -1.65
CA ARG A 74 -7.51 11.99 -0.67
C ARG A 74 -6.45 12.92 -1.23
#